data_AF-A0A1I3DRQ0-F1
#
_entry.id   AF-A0A1I3DRQ0-F1
#
_cell.length_a   1.000
_cell.length_b   1.000
_cell.length_c   1.000
_cell.angle_alpha   90.00
_cell.angle_beta   90.00
_cell.angle_gamma   90.00
#
_symmetry.space_group_name_H-M   'P 1'
#
loop_
_entity.id
_entity.type
_entity.pdbx_description
1 polymer ?
#
loop_
_entity_poly.entity_id
_entity_poly.type
_entity_poly.pdbx_seq_one_letter_code
_entity_poly.pdbx_strand_id
1 'polypeptide(L)' 'MAYTHSIKKLLNIKDPNVQLAEVPVTKEKKKDQEYLVVHGKLTYRPSCCKLCGVK' A
#
# COMPACT_ATOMS: atom_id res chain seq x y z
N MET A 1 9.01 -13.13 1.24
CA MET A 1 9.13 -12.09 2.29
C MET A 1 10.17 -10.98 1.99
N ALA A 2 11.15 -11.16 1.09
CA ALA A 2 12.16 -10.13 0.80
C ALA A 2 11.70 -9.03 -0.19
N TYR A 3 10.85 -9.36 -1.16
CA TYR A 3 10.46 -8.46 -2.25
C TYR A 3 9.64 -7.25 -1.80
N THR A 4 8.75 -7.41 -0.82
CA THR A 4 7.88 -6.33 -0.32
C THR A 4 8.64 -5.22 0.40
N HIS A 5 9.70 -5.57 1.15
CA HIS A 5 10.55 -4.58 1.82
C HIS A 5 11.35 -3.74 0.80
N SER A 6 11.87 -4.39 -0.26
CA SER A 6 12.56 -3.70 -1.35
C SER A 6 11.66 -2.74 -2.12
N ILE A 7 10.39 -3.11 -2.37
CA ILE A 7 9.41 -2.25 -3.07
C ILE A 7 9.09 -1.00 -2.25
N LYS A 8 8.84 -1.14 -0.94
CA LYS A 8 8.59 0.02 -0.06
C LYS A 8 9.77 1.00 -0.06
N LYS A 9 10.99 0.47 -0.01
CA LYS A 9 12.22 1.28 -0.08
C LYS A 9 12.36 1.99 -1.43
N LEU A 10 12.10 1.29 -2.53
CA LEU A 10 12.17 1.84 -3.89
C LEU A 10 11.17 3.00 -4.09
N LEU A 11 9.93 2.82 -3.63
CA LEU A 11 8.87 3.83 -3.74
C LEU A 11 8.89 4.87 -2.62
N ASN A 12 9.89 4.83 -1.73
CA ASN A 12 10.04 5.70 -0.57
C ASN A 12 8.76 5.73 0.33
N ILE A 13 8.07 4.59 0.45
CA ILE A 13 6.89 4.44 1.31
C ILE A 13 7.38 4.22 2.75
N LYS A 14 7.28 5.26 3.58
CA LYS A 14 7.69 5.24 5.00
C LYS A 14 6.55 4.94 5.97
N ASP A 15 5.31 4.98 5.50
CA ASP A 15 4.13 4.80 6.35
C ASP A 15 4.01 3.32 6.79
N PRO A 16 4.05 3.02 8.11
CA PRO A 16 3.88 1.68 8.62
C PRO A 16 2.48 1.09 8.35
N ASN A 17 1.48 1.94 8.12
CA ASN A 17 0.10 1.55 7.86
C ASN A 17 -0.14 1.03 6.44
N VAL A 18 0.83 1.20 5.53
CA VAL A 18 0.75 0.68 4.17
C VAL A 18 1.25 -0.75 4.17
N GLN A 19 0.41 -1.70 3.80
CA GLN A 19 0.76 -3.11 3.62
C GLN A 19 0.66 -3.46 2.14
N LEU A 20 1.68 -4.08 1.56
CA LEU A 20 1.62 -4.52 0.16
C LEU A 20 0.85 -5.83 0.07
N ALA A 21 0.16 -6.07 -1.05
CA ALA A 21 -0.53 -7.33 -1.30
C ALA A 21 0.46 -8.50 -1.41
N GLU A 22 -0.01 -9.74 -1.24
CA GLU A 22 0.84 -10.95 -1.38
C GLU A 22 1.50 -11.05 -2.76
N VAL A 23 0.74 -10.66 -3.80
CA VAL A 23 1.25 -10.43 -5.16
C VAL A 23 1.25 -8.92 -5.39
N PRO A 24 2.33 -8.21 -5.02
CA PRO A 24 2.31 -6.76 -4.94
C PRO A 24 2.49 -6.07 -6.29
N VAL A 25 2.88 -6.76 -7.36
CA VAL A 25 3.17 -6.16 -8.67
C VAL A 25 2.40 -6.89 -9.75
N THR A 26 1.72 -6.11 -10.60
CA THR A 26 1.02 -6.61 -11.79
C THR A 26 1.41 -5.78 -13.00
N LYS A 27 1.24 -6.34 -14.20
CA LYS A 27 1.39 -5.61 -15.46
C LYS A 27 0.01 -5.21 -15.95
N GLU A 28 -0.21 -3.91 -16.12
CA GLU A 28 -1.47 -3.36 -16.63
C GLU A 28 -1.22 -2.63 -17.95
N LYS A 29 -2.07 -2.86 -18.95
CA LYS A 29 -2.03 -2.13 -20.22
C LYS A 29 -3.03 -0.99 -20.18
N LYS A 30 -2.55 0.26 -20.33
CA LYS A 30 -3.40 1.47 -20.46
C LYS A 30 -2.96 2.27 -21.68
N LYS A 31 -3.90 2.61 -22.57
CA LYS A 31 -3.65 3.44 -23.76
C LYS A 31 -2.41 3.00 -24.56
N ASP A 32 -2.36 1.72 -24.90
CA ASP A 32 -1.25 1.05 -25.60
C ASP A 32 0.12 1.01 -24.92
N GLN A 33 0.22 1.48 -23.67
CA GLN A 33 1.44 1.38 -22.88
C GLN A 33 1.28 0.38 -21.73
N GLU A 34 2.32 -0.44 -21.51
CA GLU A 34 2.41 -1.38 -20.40
C GLU A 34 2.98 -0.67 -19.17
N TYR A 35 2.30 -0.81 -18.04
CA TYR A 35 2.68 -0.24 -16.75
C TYR A 35 2.88 -1.36 -15.74
N LEU A 36 3.89 -1.19 -14.88
CA LEU A 36 4.02 -1.99 -13.66
C LEU A 36 3.24 -1.30 -12.55
N VAL A 37 2.18 -1.95 -12.06
CA VAL A 37 1.32 -1.42 -11.02
C VAL A 37 1.59 -2.15 -9.72
N VAL A 38 1.87 -1.38 -8.67
CA VAL A 38 2.10 -1.89 -7.33
C VAL A 38 0.83 -1.79 -6.50
N HIS A 39 0.35 -2.92 -5.98
CA HIS A 39 -0.87 -3.03 -5.20
C HIS A 39 -0.57 -3.11 -3.70
N GLY A 40 -1.29 -2.31 -2.92
CA GLY A 40 -1.19 -2.29 -1.47
C GLY A 40 -2.47 -1.79 -0.81
N LYS A 41 -2.64 -2.12 0.45
CA LYS A 41 -3.73 -1.70 1.32
C LYS A 41 -3.19 -0.72 2.36
N LEU A 42 -3.80 0.45 2.43
CA LEU A 42 -3.59 1.40 3.53
C LEU A 42 -4.57 1.05 4.65
N THR A 43 -4.06 0.69 5.82
CA THR A 43 -4.87 0.41 7.01
C THR A 43 -4.72 1.52 8.03
N TYR A 44 -5.70 2.41 8.10
CA TYR A 44 -5.74 3.42 9.14
C TYR A 44 -6.66 2.97 10.29
N ARG A 45 -6.10 2.84 11.49
CA ARG A 45 -6.90 2.67 12.71
C ARG A 45 -6.95 4.01 13.44
N PRO A 46 -8.10 4.71 13.45
CA PRO A 46 -8.23 5.91 14.26
C PRO A 46 -8.04 5.55 15.73
N SER A 47 -7.29 6.39 16.47
CA SER A 47 -7.10 6.25 17.92
C SER A 47 -8.41 6.34 18.70
N CYS A 48 -9.37 7.09 18.18
CA CYS A 48 -10.74 7.15 18.68
C CYS A 48 -11.75 7.43 17.57
N CYS A 49 -12.95 6.91 17.72
CA CYS A 49 -14.10 7.22 16.87
C CYS A 49 -14.45 8.71 16.98
N LYS A 50 -14.58 9.47 15.88
CA LYS A 50 -14.99 10.89 16.00
C LYS A 50 -16.40 11.08 16.57
N LEU A 51 -17.29 10.09 16.40
CA LEU A 51 -18.68 10.13 16.86
C LEU A 51 -18.88 9.58 18.27
N CYS A 52 -18.02 8.67 18.68
CA CYS A 52 -18.14 7.88 19.91
C CYS A 52 -16.88 7.95 20.78
N GLY A 53 -16.02 8.93 20.49
CA GLY A 53 -14.64 9.00 20.95
C GLY A 53 -14.48 9.47 22.38
N VAL A 54 -13.85 8.61 23.16
CA VAL A 54 -13.17 8.86 24.44
C VAL A 54 -14.09 9.41 25.55
N LYS A 55 -14.55 8.50 26.41
CA LYS A 55 -14.79 8.86 27.82
C LYS A 55 -13.45 9.03 28.51
#